data_AF-A0A704VZH7-F1
#
_entry.id   AF-A0A704VZH7-F1
#
_cell.length_a   1.000
_cell.length_b   1.000
_cell.length_c   1.000
_cell.angle_alpha   90.00
_cell.angle_beta   90.00
_cell.angle_gamma   90.00
#
_symmetry.space_group_name_H-M   'P 1'
#
loop_
_entity.id
_entity.type
_entity.pdbx_description
1 polymer ?
#
loop_
_entity_poly.entity_id
_entity_poly.type
_entity_poly.pdbx_seq_one_letter_code
_entity_poly.pdbx_strand_id
1 'polypeptide(L)'
;MVPSTFSRLNAARALPVVLAALLFAGCGTQAPDQSAAYMQGSAQADSAFYLHQMQQSADDSKTNWQLLAIHALLKEGKSQQAVDLFNQLPQNLNDTQRREQSLLAVEIKLAQKDVAGAQALLDKLKPADFAPNQQARYWQAQIVASQGRPSLTLLRALIAQEPLLAAKDKQKNIDATWQALSAMTQDQARTLVINADENVLQGWLDLQRVWFDNRNDPDMLKAGIADWQKRYPQNPGAK
;
A
#
# COMPACT_ATOMS: atom_id res chain seq x y z
N MET A 1 -16.74 80.38 36.63
CA MET A 1 -17.95 79.64 37.07
C MET A 1 -18.98 79.72 35.97
N VAL A 2 -19.75 78.63 35.80
CA VAL A 2 -20.88 78.41 34.88
C VAL A 2 -20.51 77.79 33.52
N PRO A 3 -21.24 76.75 33.06
CA PRO A 3 -20.70 75.62 32.31
C PRO A 3 -21.33 75.41 30.92
N SER A 4 -20.89 74.32 30.29
CA SER A 4 -21.30 73.66 29.05
C SER A 4 -22.80 73.66 28.72
N THR A 5 -23.10 73.81 27.42
CA THR A 5 -24.16 73.03 26.73
C THR A 5 -23.78 72.85 25.25
N PHE A 6 -23.54 71.62 24.80
CA PHE A 6 -23.48 71.29 23.38
C PHE A 6 -24.77 70.59 22.95
N SER A 7 -25.25 71.05 21.80
CA SER A 7 -26.57 70.83 21.23
C SER A 7 -26.82 69.40 20.74
N ARG A 8 -28.06 68.95 20.92
CA ARG A 8 -28.70 67.92 20.09
C ARG A 8 -28.95 68.50 18.70
N LEU A 9 -28.68 67.73 17.64
CA LEU A 9 -29.29 67.93 16.32
C LEU A 9 -29.64 66.56 15.71
N ASN A 10 -30.94 66.30 15.67
CA ASN A 10 -31.58 65.28 14.85
C ASN A 10 -31.74 65.83 13.42
N ALA A 11 -31.36 65.05 12.41
CA ALA A 11 -31.87 65.16 11.04
C ALA A 11 -31.80 63.75 10.43
N ALA A 12 -32.89 62.97 10.41
CA ALA A 12 -33.98 63.01 9.45
C ALA A 12 -33.58 62.55 8.03
N ARG A 13 -33.87 61.25 7.79
CA ARG A 13 -34.44 60.63 6.58
C ARG A 13 -33.89 60.98 5.20
N ALA A 14 -33.34 59.96 4.53
CA ALA A 14 -33.85 59.49 3.24
C ALA A 14 -33.30 58.08 2.95
N LEU A 15 -34.17 57.07 2.92
CA LEU A 15 -33.89 55.76 2.32
C LEU A 15 -34.34 55.82 0.85
N PRO A 16 -33.64 55.12 -0.06
CA PRO A 16 -34.37 54.15 -0.85
C PRO A 16 -33.68 52.79 -0.87
N VAL A 17 -34.54 51.78 -0.76
CA VAL A 17 -34.28 50.36 -0.92
C VAL A 17 -33.74 50.08 -2.31
N VAL A 18 -32.58 49.43 -2.41
CA VAL A 18 -32.25 48.55 -3.54
C VAL A 18 -31.83 47.20 -2.97
N LEU A 19 -32.81 46.31 -2.96
CA LEU A 19 -32.69 44.89 -2.81
C LEU A 19 -31.99 44.35 -4.07
N ALA A 20 -30.68 44.07 -3.99
CA ALA A 20 -29.98 43.29 -5.02
C ALA A 20 -29.81 41.87 -4.49
N ALA A 21 -30.77 41.03 -4.90
CA ALA A 21 -30.73 39.60 -4.75
C ALA A 21 -29.61 38.98 -5.60
N LEU A 22 -29.21 37.78 -5.20
CA LEU A 22 -28.57 36.74 -6.02
C LEU A 22 -27.10 36.95 -6.38
N LEU A 23 -26.22 36.43 -5.52
CA LEU A 23 -25.06 35.66 -5.97
C LEU A 23 -24.99 34.33 -5.19
N PHE A 24 -26.05 33.52 -5.30
CA PHE A 24 -25.89 32.06 -5.21
C PHE A 24 -25.53 31.55 -6.61
N ALA A 25 -24.33 31.89 -7.07
CA ALA A 25 -23.67 31.11 -8.11
C ALA A 25 -23.16 29.83 -7.47
N GLY A 26 -24.08 28.88 -7.28
CA GLY A 26 -23.73 27.49 -7.01
C GLY A 26 -23.07 26.88 -8.24
N CYS A 27 -21.82 27.22 -8.49
CA CYS A 27 -20.93 26.34 -9.22
C CYS A 27 -20.62 25.19 -8.27
N GLY A 28 -21.29 24.06 -8.48
CA GLY A 28 -20.95 22.78 -7.88
C GLY A 28 -19.58 22.32 -8.37
N THR A 29 -18.52 22.99 -7.94
CA THR A 29 -17.20 22.38 -7.87
C THR A 29 -17.24 21.55 -6.60
N GLN A 30 -17.47 20.24 -6.73
CA GLN A 30 -17.13 19.33 -5.63
C GLN A 30 -15.74 19.72 -5.14
N ALA A 31 -15.61 19.99 -3.83
CA ALA A 31 -14.31 20.25 -3.24
C ALA A 31 -13.39 19.10 -3.67
N PRO A 32 -12.15 19.38 -4.13
CA PRO A 32 -11.28 18.34 -4.62
C PRO A 32 -11.13 17.25 -3.56
N ASP A 33 -11.37 16.00 -3.95
CA ASP A 33 -11.33 14.87 -3.02
C ASP A 33 -9.91 14.75 -2.44
N GLN A 34 -9.76 15.21 -1.19
CA GLN A 34 -8.47 15.27 -0.50
C GLN A 34 -7.91 13.87 -0.20
N SER A 35 -8.74 12.83 -0.28
CA SER A 35 -8.35 11.45 -0.02
C SER A 35 -7.58 10.80 -1.18
N ALA A 36 -7.67 11.35 -2.40
CA ALA A 36 -7.11 10.73 -3.61
C ALA A 36 -5.59 10.50 -3.53
N ALA A 37 -4.84 11.48 -3.03
CA ALA A 37 -3.38 11.36 -2.85
C ALA A 37 -3.00 10.26 -1.85
N TYR A 38 -3.80 10.10 -0.78
CA TYR A 38 -3.59 9.07 0.22
C TYR A 38 -3.98 7.68 -0.31
N MET A 39 -5.08 7.56 -1.05
CA MET A 39 -5.50 6.31 -1.70
C MET A 39 -4.47 5.81 -2.71
N GLN A 40 -3.82 6.74 -3.44
CA GLN A 40 -2.72 6.43 -4.36
C GLN A 40 -1.38 6.17 -3.63
N GLY A 41 -1.30 6.44 -2.33
CA GLY A 41 -0.09 6.26 -1.53
C GLY A 41 0.99 7.33 -1.72
N SER A 42 0.68 8.44 -2.40
CA SER A 42 1.60 9.59 -2.54
C SER A 42 1.66 10.45 -1.28
N ALA A 43 0.67 10.34 -0.40
CA ALA A 43 0.66 10.90 0.95
C ALA A 43 0.36 9.82 1.99
N GLN A 44 0.87 9.99 3.20
CA GLN A 44 0.69 9.06 4.32
C GLN A 44 0.41 9.85 5.61
N ALA A 45 -0.46 9.31 6.45
CA ALA A 45 -0.78 9.81 7.77
C ALA A 45 -1.14 8.65 8.70
N ASP A 46 -1.37 8.94 9.98
CA ASP A 46 -1.77 7.94 10.97
C ASP A 46 -3.30 7.72 10.97
N SER A 47 -3.72 6.71 11.73
CA SER A 47 -5.15 6.39 11.88
C SER A 47 -5.93 7.53 12.51
N ALA A 48 -5.35 8.29 13.45
CA ALA A 48 -6.02 9.38 14.12
C ALA A 48 -6.40 10.50 13.14
N PHE A 49 -5.49 10.86 12.24
CA PHE A 49 -5.74 11.81 11.17
C PHE A 49 -6.85 11.31 10.23
N TYR A 50 -6.77 10.06 9.76
CA TYR A 50 -7.79 9.53 8.84
C TYR A 50 -9.17 9.42 9.49
N LEU A 51 -9.24 8.99 10.75
CA LEU A 51 -10.49 8.94 11.51
C LEU A 51 -11.10 10.34 11.70
N HIS A 52 -10.27 11.35 11.96
CA HIS A 52 -10.72 12.73 12.05
C HIS A 52 -11.25 13.25 10.71
N GLN A 53 -10.55 12.99 9.60
CA GLN A 53 -11.04 13.35 8.26
C GLN A 53 -12.33 12.64 7.88
N MET A 54 -12.48 11.37 8.27
CA MET A 54 -13.71 10.59 8.07
C MET A 54 -14.93 11.23 8.77
N GLN A 55 -14.76 11.79 9.97
CA GLN A 55 -15.84 12.45 10.71
C GLN A 55 -16.28 13.78 10.06
N GLN A 56 -15.39 14.44 9.34
CA GLN A 56 -15.66 15.72 8.66
C GLN A 56 -16.13 15.56 7.20
N SER A 57 -16.10 14.34 6.68
CA SER A 57 -16.42 14.04 5.28
C SER A 57 -17.79 13.40 5.12
N ALA A 58 -18.36 13.51 3.93
CA ALA A 58 -19.58 12.81 3.51
C ALA A 58 -19.31 11.87 2.32
N ASP A 59 -20.28 11.02 2.02
CA ASP A 59 -20.37 10.18 0.81
C ASP A 59 -19.09 9.38 0.50
N ASP A 60 -18.60 9.45 -0.74
CA ASP A 60 -17.45 8.68 -1.21
C ASP A 60 -16.14 9.08 -0.52
N SER A 61 -15.92 10.37 -0.25
CA SER A 61 -14.73 10.81 0.48
C SER A 61 -14.70 10.24 1.90
N LYS A 62 -15.85 10.13 2.57
CA LYS A 62 -15.94 9.47 3.88
C LYS A 62 -15.50 8.01 3.79
N THR A 63 -15.96 7.28 2.77
CA THR A 63 -15.61 5.87 2.55
C THR A 63 -14.11 5.71 2.26
N ASN A 64 -13.53 6.62 1.48
CA ASN A 64 -12.08 6.61 1.22
C ASN A 64 -11.27 6.81 2.52
N TRP A 65 -11.66 7.79 3.36
CA TRP A 65 -11.02 7.99 4.67
C TRP A 65 -11.20 6.81 5.61
N GLN A 66 -12.36 6.15 5.58
CA GLN A 66 -12.60 4.93 6.35
C GLN A 66 -11.64 3.80 5.93
N LEU A 67 -11.47 3.56 4.62
CA LEU A 67 -10.53 2.56 4.11
C LEU A 67 -9.07 2.86 4.51
N LEU A 68 -8.66 4.14 4.39
CA LEU A 68 -7.33 4.60 4.81
C LEU A 68 -7.12 4.43 6.33
N ALA A 69 -8.13 4.75 7.13
CA ALA A 69 -8.10 4.56 8.58
C ALA A 69 -7.95 3.07 8.94
N ILE A 70 -8.68 2.16 8.28
CA ILE A 70 -8.55 0.71 8.51
C ILE A 70 -7.11 0.26 8.23
N HIS A 71 -6.52 0.66 7.09
CA HIS A 71 -5.13 0.31 6.77
C HIS A 71 -4.15 0.81 7.85
N ALA A 72 -4.29 2.07 8.27
CA ALA A 72 -3.42 2.67 9.27
C ALA A 72 -3.58 1.99 10.64
N LEU A 73 -4.82 1.67 11.05
CA LEU A 73 -5.08 0.92 12.28
C LEU A 73 -4.41 -0.45 12.28
N LEU A 74 -4.42 -1.17 11.15
CA LEU A 74 -3.72 -2.45 11.01
C LEU A 74 -2.20 -2.28 11.14
N LYS A 75 -1.62 -1.25 10.50
CA LYS A 75 -0.19 -0.93 10.64
C LYS A 75 0.21 -0.56 12.07
N GLU A 76 -0.67 0.09 12.80
CA GLU A 76 -0.48 0.47 14.20
C GLU A 76 -0.76 -0.69 15.18
N GLY A 77 -1.15 -1.88 14.70
CA GLY A 77 -1.47 -3.04 15.53
C GLY A 77 -2.83 -2.96 16.23
N LYS A 78 -3.68 -1.98 15.89
CA LYS A 78 -5.04 -1.80 16.43
C LYS A 78 -6.05 -2.68 15.67
N SER A 79 -5.77 -3.97 15.58
CA SER A 79 -6.51 -4.92 14.72
C SER A 79 -8.01 -4.99 15.02
N GLN A 80 -8.40 -4.92 16.30
CA GLN A 80 -9.82 -4.96 16.66
C GLN A 80 -10.58 -3.73 16.13
N GLN A 81 -10.02 -2.54 16.33
CA GLN A 81 -10.62 -1.30 15.81
C GLN A 81 -10.69 -1.31 14.28
N ALA A 82 -9.68 -1.85 13.62
CA ALA A 82 -9.69 -2.01 12.16
C ALA A 82 -10.83 -2.92 11.69
N VAL A 83 -11.05 -4.06 12.36
CA VAL A 83 -12.14 -5.00 12.05
C VAL A 83 -13.50 -4.35 12.29
N ASP A 84 -13.68 -3.68 13.42
CA ASP A 84 -14.95 -3.00 13.74
C ASP A 84 -15.28 -1.92 12.69
N LEU A 85 -14.28 -1.14 12.29
CA LEU A 85 -14.43 -0.11 11.26
C LEU A 85 -14.64 -0.72 9.86
N PHE A 86 -14.03 -1.86 9.56
CA PHE A 86 -14.23 -2.59 8.30
C PHE A 86 -15.66 -3.13 8.17
N ASN A 87 -16.24 -3.65 9.26
CA ASN A 87 -17.62 -4.14 9.27
C ASN A 87 -18.66 -3.03 9.10
N GLN A 88 -18.26 -1.77 9.26
CA GLN A 88 -19.10 -0.59 9.06
C GLN A 88 -18.97 0.00 7.66
N LEU A 89 -18.23 -0.64 6.74
CA LEU A 89 -18.13 -0.16 5.36
C LEU A 89 -19.51 -0.20 4.67
N PRO A 90 -19.86 0.81 3.85
CA PRO A 90 -21.09 0.79 3.09
C PRO A 90 -21.11 -0.35 2.07
N GLN A 91 -22.30 -0.88 1.76
CA GLN A 91 -22.45 -1.98 0.80
C GLN A 91 -22.18 -1.54 -0.65
N ASN A 92 -22.52 -0.29 -0.98
CA ASN A 92 -22.40 0.28 -2.32
C ASN A 92 -21.02 0.92 -2.53
N LEU A 93 -19.98 0.10 -2.62
CA LEU A 93 -18.63 0.54 -2.95
C LEU A 93 -18.43 0.66 -4.46
N ASN A 94 -17.78 1.74 -4.89
CA ASN A 94 -17.24 1.84 -6.25
C ASN A 94 -16.06 0.89 -6.45
N ASP A 95 -15.61 0.71 -7.68
CA ASP A 95 -14.58 -0.31 -8.01
C ASP A 95 -13.24 -0.06 -7.32
N THR A 96 -12.84 1.21 -7.16
CA THR A 96 -11.60 1.58 -6.46
C THR A 96 -11.68 1.24 -4.98
N GLN A 97 -12.79 1.59 -4.34
CA GLN A 97 -13.05 1.26 -2.93
C GLN A 97 -13.15 -0.25 -2.72
N ARG A 98 -13.78 -0.99 -3.65
CA ARG A 98 -13.93 -2.45 -3.59
C ARG A 98 -12.58 -3.17 -3.70
N ARG A 99 -11.67 -2.68 -4.55
CA ARG A 99 -10.30 -3.20 -4.63
C ARG A 99 -9.56 -2.99 -3.32
N GLU A 100 -9.61 -1.78 -2.76
CA GLU A 100 -8.98 -1.47 -1.47
C GLU A 100 -9.58 -2.32 -0.34
N GLN A 101 -10.90 -2.43 -0.28
CA GLN A 101 -11.62 -3.27 0.68
C GLN A 101 -11.21 -4.75 0.58
N SER A 102 -11.01 -5.27 -0.63
CA SER A 102 -10.56 -6.65 -0.84
C SER A 102 -9.14 -6.89 -0.30
N LEU A 103 -8.25 -5.91 -0.46
CA LEU A 103 -6.89 -5.99 0.07
C LEU A 103 -6.87 -5.85 1.61
N LEU A 104 -7.67 -4.93 2.16
CA LEU A 104 -7.85 -4.80 3.62
C LEU A 104 -8.41 -6.07 4.25
N ALA A 105 -9.31 -6.78 3.58
CA ALA A 105 -9.80 -8.07 4.05
C ALA A 105 -8.66 -9.09 4.24
N VAL A 106 -7.70 -9.13 3.31
CA VAL A 106 -6.50 -9.97 3.44
C VAL A 106 -5.66 -9.52 4.65
N GLU A 107 -5.37 -8.22 4.76
CA GLU A 107 -4.56 -7.66 5.85
C GLU A 107 -5.19 -7.94 7.23
N ILE A 108 -6.52 -7.86 7.35
CA ILE A 108 -7.27 -8.25 8.55
C ILE A 108 -7.08 -9.73 8.86
N LYS A 109 -7.22 -10.62 7.88
CA LYS A 109 -7.02 -12.07 8.09
C LYS A 109 -5.61 -12.37 8.59
N LEU A 110 -4.59 -11.72 8.02
CA LEU A 110 -3.22 -11.84 8.48
C LEU A 110 -3.03 -11.31 9.91
N ALA A 111 -3.63 -10.16 10.23
CA ALA A 111 -3.60 -9.60 11.59
C ALA A 111 -4.29 -10.50 12.63
N GLN A 112 -5.31 -11.26 12.20
CA GLN A 112 -6.00 -12.28 12.99
C GLN A 112 -5.25 -13.63 13.04
N LYS A 113 -4.09 -13.74 12.38
CA LYS A 113 -3.31 -14.97 12.19
C LYS A 113 -4.06 -16.07 11.41
N ASP A 114 -5.14 -15.72 10.72
CA ASP A 114 -5.89 -16.60 9.81
C ASP A 114 -5.20 -16.64 8.44
N VAL A 115 -4.05 -17.32 8.38
CA VAL A 115 -3.23 -17.41 7.16
C VAL A 115 -3.96 -18.14 6.03
N ALA A 116 -4.73 -19.20 6.37
CA ALA A 116 -5.51 -19.94 5.38
C ALA A 116 -6.60 -19.05 4.76
N GLY A 117 -7.31 -18.28 5.58
CA GLY A 117 -8.29 -17.30 5.11
C GLY A 117 -7.65 -16.18 4.28
N ALA A 118 -6.48 -15.67 4.69
CA ALA A 118 -5.73 -14.69 3.91
C ALA A 118 -5.34 -15.21 2.53
N GLN A 119 -4.83 -16.45 2.46
CA GLN A 119 -4.44 -17.08 1.20
C GLN A 119 -5.65 -17.29 0.28
N ALA A 120 -6.77 -17.78 0.82
CA ALA A 120 -8.00 -17.99 0.05
C ALA A 120 -8.59 -16.67 -0.51
N LEU A 121 -8.32 -15.53 0.14
CA LEU A 121 -8.65 -14.22 -0.39
C LEU A 121 -7.65 -13.79 -1.46
N LEU A 122 -6.33 -13.91 -1.19
CA LEU A 122 -5.26 -13.56 -2.14
C LEU A 122 -5.41 -14.28 -3.49
N ASP A 123 -5.77 -15.57 -3.48
CA ASP A 123 -5.92 -16.39 -4.69
C ASP A 123 -7.01 -15.88 -5.63
N LYS A 124 -7.94 -15.05 -5.14
CA LYS A 124 -9.03 -14.44 -5.94
C LYS A 124 -8.65 -13.09 -6.51
N LEU A 125 -7.55 -12.49 -6.04
CA LEU A 125 -7.12 -11.16 -6.44
C LEU A 125 -6.09 -11.26 -7.56
N LYS A 126 -6.10 -10.28 -8.46
CA LYS A 126 -5.11 -10.16 -9.53
C LYS A 126 -4.24 -8.93 -9.27
N PRO A 127 -2.93 -9.08 -9.06
CA PRO A 127 -2.02 -7.97 -8.79
C PRO A 127 -2.09 -6.85 -9.84
N ALA A 128 -2.32 -7.21 -11.11
CA ALA A 128 -2.43 -6.26 -12.22
C ALA A 128 -3.61 -5.28 -12.10
N ASP A 129 -4.63 -5.61 -11.28
CA ASP A 129 -5.81 -4.75 -11.10
C ASP A 129 -5.57 -3.63 -10.07
N PHE A 130 -4.42 -3.64 -9.39
CA PHE A 130 -4.08 -2.73 -8.29
C PHE A 130 -3.11 -1.63 -8.71
N ALA A 131 -3.21 -0.47 -8.04
CA ALA A 131 -2.20 0.58 -8.16
C ALA A 131 -0.85 0.13 -7.54
N PRO A 132 0.30 0.75 -7.90
CA PRO A 132 1.61 0.30 -7.44
C PRO A 132 1.76 0.18 -5.90
N ASN A 133 1.19 1.12 -5.14
CA ASN A 133 1.19 1.07 -3.67
C ASN A 133 0.40 -0.13 -3.12
N GLN A 134 -0.73 -0.45 -3.74
CA GLN A 134 -1.57 -1.60 -3.40
C GLN A 134 -0.92 -2.91 -3.84
N GLN A 135 -0.21 -2.94 -4.97
CA GLN A 135 0.59 -4.10 -5.39
C GLN A 135 1.68 -4.43 -4.37
N ALA A 136 2.38 -3.42 -3.84
CA ALA A 136 3.41 -3.63 -2.82
C ALA A 136 2.82 -4.30 -1.55
N ARG A 137 1.62 -3.88 -1.15
CA ARG A 137 0.86 -4.45 -0.03
C ARG A 137 0.36 -5.86 -0.32
N TYR A 138 -0.15 -6.12 -1.53
CA TYR A 138 -0.55 -7.44 -1.98
C TYR A 138 0.63 -8.43 -1.88
N TRP A 139 1.79 -8.07 -2.43
CA TRP A 139 2.97 -8.93 -2.37
C TRP A 139 3.48 -9.10 -0.94
N GLN A 140 3.43 -8.04 -0.13
CA GLN A 140 3.76 -8.14 1.29
C GLN A 140 2.84 -9.14 2.02
N ALA A 141 1.55 -9.11 1.73
CA ALA A 141 0.58 -10.05 2.28
C ALA A 141 0.89 -11.49 1.85
N GLN A 142 1.26 -11.72 0.59
CA GLN A 142 1.67 -13.03 0.10
C GLN A 142 2.97 -13.54 0.77
N ILE A 143 3.94 -12.65 1.00
CA ILE A 143 5.18 -12.95 1.74
C ILE A 143 4.87 -13.36 3.18
N VAL A 144 4.02 -12.60 3.88
CA VAL A 144 3.61 -12.92 5.27
C VAL A 144 2.83 -14.24 5.32
N ALA A 145 1.90 -14.45 4.38
CA ALA A 145 1.11 -15.67 4.28
C ALA A 145 1.98 -16.91 4.00
N SER A 146 3.12 -16.74 3.34
CA SER A 146 4.08 -17.82 3.10
C SER A 146 4.78 -18.31 4.38
N GLN A 147 4.69 -17.56 5.49
CA GLN A 147 5.28 -17.90 6.79
C GLN A 147 6.77 -18.27 6.74
N GLY A 148 7.52 -17.68 5.80
CA GLY A 148 8.94 -17.98 5.59
C GLY A 148 9.23 -19.38 5.02
N ARG A 149 8.21 -20.13 4.59
CA ARG A 149 8.40 -21.44 3.95
C ARG A 149 8.92 -21.22 2.52
N PRO A 150 10.12 -21.72 2.18
CA PRO A 150 10.64 -21.62 0.82
C PRO A 150 9.67 -22.25 -0.18
N SER A 151 9.25 -21.46 -1.16
CA SER A 151 8.30 -21.89 -2.19
C SER A 151 8.41 -20.98 -3.41
N LEU A 152 7.95 -21.49 -4.55
CA LEU A 152 7.89 -20.69 -5.78
C LEU A 152 7.02 -19.43 -5.60
N THR A 153 5.91 -19.58 -4.87
CA THR A 153 5.02 -18.46 -4.53
C THR A 153 5.75 -17.38 -3.75
N LEU A 154 6.51 -17.75 -2.71
CA LEU A 154 7.30 -16.80 -1.92
C LEU A 154 8.35 -16.09 -2.78
N LEU A 155 9.08 -16.82 -3.63
CA LEU A 155 10.10 -16.25 -4.50
C LEU A 155 9.50 -15.25 -5.50
N ARG A 156 8.38 -15.61 -6.14
CA ARG A 156 7.65 -14.71 -7.03
C ARG A 156 7.17 -13.46 -6.30
N ALA A 157 6.65 -13.61 -5.07
CA ALA A 157 6.21 -12.50 -4.24
C ALA A 157 7.34 -11.51 -3.95
N LEU A 158 8.50 -12.02 -3.51
CA LEU A 158 9.66 -11.21 -3.18
C LEU A 158 10.19 -10.46 -4.42
N ILE A 159 10.35 -11.16 -5.54
CA ILE A 159 10.81 -10.59 -6.81
C ILE A 159 9.84 -9.52 -7.32
N ALA A 160 8.53 -9.76 -7.25
CA ALA A 160 7.52 -8.81 -7.70
C ALA A 160 7.40 -7.60 -6.77
N GLN A 161 7.73 -7.74 -5.49
CA GLN A 161 7.72 -6.65 -4.52
C GLN A 161 8.93 -5.71 -4.68
N GLU A 162 10.13 -6.25 -4.97
CA GLU A 162 11.40 -5.50 -5.07
C GLU A 162 11.30 -4.18 -5.86
N PRO A 163 10.72 -4.11 -7.08
CA PRO A 163 10.67 -2.87 -7.85
C PRO A 163 9.75 -1.81 -7.23
N LEU A 164 8.83 -2.22 -6.34
CA LEU A 164 7.85 -1.35 -5.68
C LEU A 164 8.37 -0.79 -4.35
N LEU A 165 9.52 -1.26 -3.87
CA LEU A 165 10.11 -0.84 -2.61
C LEU A 165 10.97 0.42 -2.75
N ALA A 166 11.02 1.20 -1.67
CA ALA A 166 12.00 2.27 -1.53
C ALA A 166 13.42 1.70 -1.47
N ALA A 167 14.41 2.49 -1.88
CA ALA A 167 15.82 2.06 -1.96
C ALA A 167 16.34 1.41 -0.67
N LYS A 168 15.97 1.95 0.49
CA LYS A 168 16.36 1.43 1.81
C LYS A 168 15.81 0.03 2.13
N ASP A 169 14.67 -0.34 1.52
CA ASP A 169 13.96 -1.59 1.82
C ASP A 169 14.28 -2.69 0.78
N LYS A 170 14.87 -2.33 -0.37
CA LYS A 170 15.26 -3.26 -1.43
C LYS A 170 16.27 -4.29 -0.94
N GLN A 171 17.32 -3.89 -0.21
CA GLN A 171 18.33 -4.82 0.30
C GLN A 171 17.71 -5.90 1.19
N LYS A 172 16.79 -5.51 2.08
CA LYS A 172 16.07 -6.46 2.95
C LYS A 172 15.26 -7.48 2.14
N ASN A 173 14.65 -7.06 1.04
CA ASN A 173 13.92 -7.95 0.14
C ASN A 173 14.86 -8.89 -0.63
N ILE A 174 16.00 -8.39 -1.11
CA ILE A 174 17.06 -9.18 -1.76
C ILE A 174 17.58 -10.25 -0.79
N ASP A 175 17.90 -9.86 0.44
CA ASP A 175 18.37 -10.78 1.49
C ASP A 175 17.33 -11.86 1.80
N ALA A 176 16.05 -11.49 1.89
CA ALA A 176 14.96 -12.44 2.08
C ALA A 176 14.78 -13.39 0.89
N THR A 177 15.00 -12.92 -0.34
CA THR A 177 14.99 -13.75 -1.56
C THR A 177 16.12 -14.77 -1.51
N TRP A 178 17.32 -14.33 -1.15
CA TRP A 178 18.47 -15.21 -0.99
C TRP A 178 18.28 -16.22 0.15
N GLN A 179 17.73 -15.79 1.28
CA GLN A 179 17.43 -16.66 2.40
C GLN A 179 16.42 -17.75 2.01
N ALA A 180 15.36 -17.41 1.27
CA ALA A 180 14.39 -18.37 0.78
C ALA A 180 15.04 -19.38 -0.17
N LEU A 181 15.88 -18.94 -1.11
CA LEU A 181 16.59 -19.82 -2.05
C LEU A 181 17.58 -20.74 -1.34
N SER A 182 18.47 -20.19 -0.52
CA SER A 182 19.53 -20.96 0.15
C SER A 182 18.98 -21.98 1.16
N ALA A 183 17.76 -21.78 1.65
CA ALA A 183 17.05 -22.72 2.52
C ALA A 183 16.39 -23.89 1.76
N MET A 184 16.19 -23.80 0.45
CA MET A 184 15.69 -24.92 -0.36
C MET A 184 16.77 -26.00 -0.51
N THR A 185 16.35 -27.23 -0.77
CA THR A 185 17.25 -28.30 -1.24
C THR A 185 17.41 -28.25 -2.76
N GLN A 186 18.47 -28.87 -3.29
CA GLN A 186 18.67 -28.97 -4.74
C GLN A 186 17.47 -29.64 -5.44
N ASP A 187 16.90 -30.69 -4.85
CA ASP A 187 15.76 -31.40 -5.42
C ASP A 187 14.53 -30.51 -5.47
N GLN A 188 14.23 -29.78 -4.37
CA GLN A 188 13.14 -28.80 -4.36
C GLN A 188 13.33 -27.74 -5.44
N ALA A 189 14.56 -27.21 -5.61
CA ALA A 189 14.85 -26.20 -6.62
C ALA A 189 14.70 -26.74 -8.06
N ARG A 190 15.06 -28.00 -8.31
CA ARG A 190 14.92 -28.65 -9.63
C ARG A 190 13.47 -28.92 -10.02
N THR A 191 12.58 -29.11 -9.04
CA THR A 191 11.14 -29.30 -9.30
C THR A 191 10.40 -28.01 -9.63
N LEU A 192 11.04 -26.84 -9.48
CA LEU A 192 10.42 -25.57 -9.77
C LEU A 192 10.21 -25.40 -11.28
N VAL A 193 8.95 -25.27 -11.68
CA VAL A 193 8.56 -24.92 -13.05
C VAL A 193 8.34 -23.41 -13.12
N ILE A 194 9.25 -22.73 -13.82
CA ILE A 194 9.16 -21.29 -14.09
C ILE A 194 8.70 -21.06 -15.53
N ASN A 195 8.03 -19.93 -15.76
CA ASN A 195 7.64 -19.50 -17.09
C ASN A 195 8.84 -18.91 -17.83
N ALA A 196 8.81 -18.94 -19.16
CA ALA A 196 9.91 -18.49 -20.01
C ALA A 196 10.21 -16.98 -19.89
N ASP A 197 9.25 -16.19 -19.42
CA ASP A 197 9.37 -14.74 -19.22
C ASP A 197 9.91 -14.36 -17.83
N GLU A 198 10.09 -15.32 -16.91
CA GLU A 198 10.56 -15.09 -15.55
C GLU A 198 12.10 -14.96 -15.45
N ASN A 199 12.70 -14.11 -16.28
CA ASN A 199 14.16 -13.94 -16.39
C ASN A 199 14.86 -13.60 -15.05
N VAL A 200 14.23 -12.78 -14.21
CA VAL A 200 14.79 -12.42 -12.89
C VAL A 200 14.80 -13.64 -11.97
N LEU A 201 13.72 -14.42 -11.95
CA LEU A 201 13.64 -15.65 -11.16
C LEU A 201 14.61 -16.71 -11.67
N GLN A 202 14.74 -16.86 -12.99
CA GLN A 202 15.75 -17.73 -13.58
C GLN A 202 17.15 -17.36 -13.11
N GLY A 203 17.50 -16.06 -13.13
CA GLY A 203 18.78 -15.58 -12.61
C GLY A 203 19.00 -15.96 -11.14
N TRP A 204 17.98 -15.81 -10.31
CA TRP A 204 18.05 -16.22 -8.90
C TRP A 204 18.30 -17.73 -8.71
N LEU A 205 17.63 -18.58 -9.49
CA LEU A 205 17.84 -20.04 -9.45
C LEU A 205 19.25 -20.42 -9.95
N ASP A 206 19.79 -19.71 -10.92
CA ASP A 206 21.15 -19.92 -11.40
C ASP A 206 22.20 -19.50 -10.37
N LEU A 207 21.97 -18.40 -9.62
CA LEU A 207 22.83 -18.04 -8.48
C LEU A 207 22.82 -19.13 -7.39
N GLN A 208 21.64 -19.67 -7.10
CA GLN A 208 21.48 -20.75 -6.14
C GLN A 208 22.26 -22.01 -6.55
N ARG A 209 22.25 -22.36 -7.84
CA ARG A 209 23.07 -23.47 -8.37
C ARG A 209 24.57 -23.20 -8.20
N VAL A 210 25.02 -22.00 -8.60
CA VAL A 210 26.42 -21.58 -8.38
C VAL A 210 26.82 -21.73 -6.91
N TRP A 211 25.95 -21.32 -5.98
CA TRP A 211 26.23 -21.48 -4.56
C TRP A 211 26.27 -22.95 -4.14
N PHE A 212 25.31 -23.77 -4.54
CA PHE A 212 25.30 -25.19 -4.20
C PHE A 212 26.54 -25.94 -4.67
N ASP A 213 26.99 -25.65 -5.89
CA ASP A 213 28.11 -26.34 -6.52
C ASP A 213 29.46 -25.88 -5.93
N ASN A 214 29.56 -24.62 -5.49
CA ASN A 214 30.84 -24.00 -5.12
C ASN A 214 30.95 -23.57 -3.65
N ARG A 215 29.93 -23.72 -2.79
CA ARG A 215 29.94 -23.20 -1.39
C ARG A 215 31.08 -23.69 -0.49
N ASN A 216 31.75 -24.78 -0.86
CA ASN A 216 32.89 -25.33 -0.12
C ASN A 216 34.26 -24.83 -0.64
N ASP A 217 34.26 -24.08 -1.75
CA ASP A 217 35.46 -23.48 -2.36
C ASP A 217 35.22 -21.97 -2.54
N PRO A 218 35.74 -21.13 -1.63
CA PRO A 218 35.52 -19.68 -1.67
C PRO A 218 35.99 -19.00 -2.96
N ASP A 219 37.08 -19.47 -3.58
CA ASP A 219 37.63 -18.86 -4.79
C ASP A 219 36.76 -19.19 -6.01
N MET A 220 36.33 -20.45 -6.13
CA MET A 220 35.38 -20.86 -7.17
C MET A 220 34.01 -20.20 -6.98
N LEU A 221 33.54 -20.05 -5.74
CA LEU A 221 32.28 -19.36 -5.45
C LEU A 221 32.35 -17.89 -5.86
N LYS A 222 33.44 -17.19 -5.52
CA LYS A 222 33.64 -15.79 -5.89
C LYS A 222 33.69 -15.61 -7.41
N ALA A 223 34.40 -16.48 -8.12
CA ALA A 223 34.44 -16.48 -9.58
C ALA A 223 33.05 -16.76 -10.19
N GLY A 224 32.35 -17.78 -9.69
CA GLY A 224 31.01 -18.14 -10.14
C GLY A 224 29.98 -17.02 -9.92
N ILE A 225 30.04 -16.31 -8.79
CA ILE A 225 29.20 -15.14 -8.54
C ILE A 225 29.53 -14.01 -9.52
N ALA A 226 30.80 -13.72 -9.77
CA ALA A 226 31.20 -12.67 -10.72
C ALA A 226 30.70 -12.98 -12.15
N ASP A 227 30.75 -14.23 -12.58
CA ASP A 227 30.23 -14.65 -13.88
C ASP A 227 28.70 -14.68 -13.91
N TRP A 228 28.05 -14.99 -12.79
CA TRP A 228 26.60 -14.83 -12.64
C TRP A 228 26.17 -13.36 -12.77
N GLN A 229 26.86 -12.42 -12.12
CA GLN A 229 26.58 -10.98 -12.20
C GLN A 229 26.65 -10.47 -13.65
N LYS A 230 27.62 -10.95 -14.44
CA LYS A 230 27.73 -10.63 -15.88
C LYS A 230 26.59 -11.20 -16.72
N ARG A 231 26.10 -12.40 -16.38
CA ARG A 231 24.97 -13.05 -17.08
C ARG A 231 23.62 -12.40 -16.76
N TYR A 232 23.44 -11.91 -15.53
CA TYR A 232 22.18 -11.35 -15.04
C TYR A 232 22.32 -9.92 -14.52
N PRO A 233 22.79 -8.96 -15.32
CA PRO A 233 23.06 -7.59 -14.87
C PRO A 233 21.81 -6.82 -14.43
N GLN A 234 20.62 -7.29 -14.82
CA GLN A 234 19.33 -6.70 -14.43
C GLN A 234 18.75 -7.32 -13.16
N ASN A 235 19.31 -8.43 -12.65
CA ASN A 235 18.83 -9.03 -11.41
C ASN A 235 19.17 -8.12 -10.22
N PRO A 236 18.24 -7.85 -9.28
CA PRO A 236 18.51 -7.03 -8.11
C PRO A 236 19.72 -7.47 -7.29
N GLY A 237 19.97 -8.78 -7.15
CA GLY A 237 21.13 -9.32 -6.43
C GLY A 237 22.47 -9.16 -7.15
N ALA A 238 22.48 -8.70 -8.41
CA ALA A 238 23.69 -8.48 -9.18
C ALA A 238 24.24 -7.04 -9.07
N LYS A 239 23.48 -6.14 -8.46
CA LYS A 239 23.79 -4.70 -8.35
C LYS A 239 24.55 -4.36 -7.08
#